data_AF-A0A7X9QCI1-F1
#
_entry.id   AF-A0A7X9QCI1-F1
#
_cell.length_a   1.000
_cell.length_b   1.000
_cell.length_c   1.000
_cell.angle_alpha   90.00
_cell.angle_beta   90.00
_cell.angle_gamma   90.00
#
_symmetry.space_group_name_H-M   'P 1'
#
loop_
_entity.id
_entity.type
_entity.pdbx_description
1 polymer ?
#
loop_
_entity_poly.entity_id
_entity_poly.type
_entity_poly.pdbx_seq_one_letter_code
_entity_poly.pdbx_strand_id
1 'polypeptide(L)'
;MRKALLILGLTLLVLPLLPAPAAQAQPSTASSRTLDADWAKATFTAVRDGWHVRVTITLRDKPGSFGCPYARATLNVTAGLDPSTSKFEVCDNKTKTKSFTLRPGLGTKFSELKIRVCDPDVFGDDCKTGTLPVRQNRAERADLSARMNGLMTESLSAFMKHKKAKGGPWNWSDNGCNSPAVRAAEFYRACARHDFGYRNYGWGLTVNPTDSRRLWVDERFRTDMRAICRANHSGKARTDCYKAAAINYAGVRAGGGAPFFNQ
;
A
#
# COMPACT_ATOMS: atom_id res chain seq x y z
N MET A 1 -77.91 1.04 -13.43
CA MET A 1 -76.81 1.22 -12.47
C MET A 1 -75.50 0.81 -13.16
N ARG A 2 -74.71 1.76 -13.66
CA ARG A 2 -73.42 1.50 -14.33
C ARG A 2 -72.30 1.64 -13.30
N LYS A 3 -71.54 0.57 -13.06
CA LYS A 3 -70.36 0.58 -12.19
C LYS A 3 -69.16 1.11 -13.00
N ALA A 4 -68.57 2.21 -12.57
CA ALA A 4 -67.35 2.76 -13.12
C ALA A 4 -66.13 2.01 -12.54
N LEU A 5 -65.25 1.54 -13.42
CA LEU A 5 -63.99 0.89 -13.07
C LEU A 5 -62.90 1.98 -13.02
N LEU A 6 -62.35 2.28 -11.84
CA LEU A 6 -61.18 3.15 -11.69
C LEU A 6 -59.91 2.35 -11.96
N ILE A 7 -59.15 2.74 -12.98
CA ILE A 7 -57.80 2.24 -13.26
C ILE A 7 -56.82 3.21 -12.59
N LEU A 8 -56.19 2.80 -11.49
CA LEU A 8 -55.05 3.54 -10.92
C LEU A 8 -53.80 3.26 -11.77
N GLY A 9 -53.39 4.25 -12.55
CA GLY A 9 -52.09 4.26 -13.21
C GLY A 9 -50.97 4.55 -12.20
N LEU A 10 -50.10 3.57 -11.98
CA LEU A 10 -48.90 3.70 -11.15
C LEU A 10 -47.77 4.29 -11.99
N THR A 11 -47.54 5.60 -11.88
CA THR A 11 -46.43 6.30 -12.54
C THR A 11 -45.12 5.98 -11.82
N LEU A 12 -44.27 5.16 -12.42
CA LEU A 12 -42.91 4.90 -11.94
C LEU A 12 -42.04 6.14 -12.19
N LEU A 13 -41.71 6.90 -11.14
CA LEU A 13 -40.69 7.95 -11.21
C LEU A 13 -39.31 7.31 -11.39
N VAL A 14 -38.72 7.46 -12.58
CA VAL A 14 -37.32 7.13 -12.84
C VAL A 14 -36.49 8.34 -12.41
N LEU A 15 -35.88 8.29 -11.22
CA LEU A 15 -34.89 9.28 -10.82
C LEU A 15 -33.57 9.06 -11.62
N PRO A 16 -32.99 10.10 -12.24
CA PRO A 16 -31.70 10.00 -12.88
C PRO A 16 -30.61 9.77 -11.81
N LEU A 17 -29.88 8.66 -11.92
CA LEU A 17 -28.65 8.40 -11.18
C LEU A 17 -27.60 9.44 -11.60
N LEU A 18 -27.44 10.48 -10.80
CA LEU A 18 -26.32 11.40 -10.95
C LEU A 18 -25.01 10.64 -10.73
N PRO A 19 -23.98 10.82 -11.58
CA PRO A 19 -22.68 10.20 -11.38
C PRO A 19 -22.11 10.67 -10.02
N ALA A 20 -21.68 9.71 -9.20
CA ALA A 20 -21.04 10.02 -7.93
C ALA A 20 -19.86 10.99 -8.18
N PRO A 21 -19.73 12.07 -7.39
CA PRO A 21 -18.60 12.98 -7.52
C PRO A 21 -17.31 12.18 -7.38
N ALA A 22 -16.39 12.34 -8.34
CA ALA A 22 -15.08 11.74 -8.30
C ALA A 22 -14.43 12.10 -6.96
N ALA A 23 -14.16 11.10 -6.13
CA ALA A 23 -13.48 11.29 -4.85
C ALA A 23 -12.11 11.91 -5.13
N GLN A 24 -11.99 13.22 -4.94
CA GLN A 24 -10.70 13.91 -4.94
C GLN A 24 -9.89 13.33 -3.78
N ALA A 25 -8.76 12.71 -4.10
CA ALA A 25 -7.82 12.21 -3.11
C ALA A 25 -7.40 13.37 -2.21
N GLN A 26 -7.87 13.38 -0.96
CA GLN A 26 -7.43 14.36 0.03
C GLN A 26 -5.92 14.19 0.23
N PRO A 27 -5.12 15.28 0.19
CA PRO A 27 -3.69 15.18 0.38
C PRO A 27 -3.38 14.55 1.74
N SER A 28 -2.52 13.55 1.74
CA SER A 28 -1.93 12.94 2.93
C SER A 28 -1.49 14.05 3.90
N THR A 29 -2.13 14.14 5.07
CA THR A 29 -1.93 15.27 5.99
C THR A 29 -0.50 15.25 6.53
N ALA A 30 0.32 16.19 6.09
CA ALA A 30 1.67 16.35 6.60
C ALA A 30 1.62 16.71 8.09
N SER A 31 2.40 16.02 8.91
CA SER A 31 2.63 16.40 10.31
C SER A 31 3.98 17.11 10.40
N SER A 32 4.08 18.21 11.15
CA SER A 32 5.34 18.92 11.34
C SER A 32 5.61 19.20 12.82
N ARG A 33 6.90 19.19 13.22
CA ARG A 33 7.35 19.55 14.57
C ARG A 33 8.73 20.18 14.49
N THR A 34 8.93 21.21 15.30
CA THR A 34 10.21 21.92 15.41
C THR A 34 10.84 21.64 16.76
N LEU A 35 12.13 21.29 16.75
CA LEU A 35 12.98 21.24 17.93
C LEU A 35 13.90 22.46 17.87
N ASP A 36 13.82 23.31 18.89
CA ASP A 36 14.55 24.58 18.96
C ASP A 36 15.46 24.52 20.20
N ALA A 37 16.76 24.30 19.99
CA ALA A 37 17.80 24.31 21.02
C ALA A 37 18.60 25.61 20.93
N ASP A 38 19.44 25.90 21.90
CA ASP A 38 20.19 27.16 21.92
C ASP A 38 21.24 27.22 20.81
N TRP A 39 21.78 26.08 20.41
CA TRP A 39 22.81 25.90 19.38
C TRP A 39 22.26 25.53 17.99
N ALA A 40 21.01 25.05 17.85
CA ALA A 40 20.40 24.81 16.53
C ALA A 40 18.87 24.73 16.55
N LYS A 41 18.27 24.83 15.37
CA LYS A 41 16.83 24.67 15.13
C LYS A 41 16.57 23.67 14.01
N ALA A 42 15.80 22.63 14.30
CA ALA A 42 15.43 21.59 13.34
C ALA A 42 13.91 21.49 13.18
N THR A 43 13.42 21.65 11.96
CA THR A 43 12.02 21.39 11.59
C THR A 43 11.91 20.06 10.88
N PHE A 44 11.02 19.19 11.38
CA PHE A 44 10.74 17.87 10.82
C PHE A 44 9.34 17.88 10.24
N THR A 45 9.18 17.43 9.00
CA THR A 45 7.88 17.22 8.36
C THR A 45 7.78 15.78 7.91
N ALA A 46 6.71 15.10 8.31
CA ALA A 46 6.45 13.71 7.97
C ALA A 46 5.15 13.61 7.18
N VAL A 47 5.24 12.94 6.04
CA VAL A 47 4.11 12.61 5.18
C VAL A 47 4.05 11.10 5.06
N ARG A 48 2.92 10.51 5.42
CA ARG A 48 2.71 9.07 5.22
C ARG A 48 2.34 8.81 3.76
N ASP A 49 3.11 7.97 3.09
CA ASP A 49 2.93 7.60 1.69
C ASP A 49 2.81 6.06 1.60
N GLY A 50 1.57 5.57 1.71
CA GLY A 50 1.29 4.14 1.85
C GLY A 50 1.86 3.54 3.16
N TRP A 51 2.80 2.59 3.04
CA TRP A 51 3.56 2.03 4.17
C TRP A 51 4.73 2.90 4.59
N HIS A 52 5.20 3.75 3.69
CA HIS A 52 6.40 4.53 3.88
C HIS A 52 6.09 5.85 4.59
N VAL A 53 7.12 6.46 5.14
CA VAL A 53 7.05 7.83 5.66
C VAL A 53 8.10 8.65 4.94
N ARG A 54 7.67 9.60 4.13
CA ARG A 54 8.56 10.63 3.60
C ARG A 54 8.81 11.64 4.71
N VAL A 55 10.06 11.78 5.10
CA VAL A 55 10.48 12.75 6.13
C VAL A 55 11.33 13.80 5.45
N THR A 56 10.99 15.07 5.68
CA THR A 56 11.79 16.23 5.30
C THR A 56 12.32 16.87 6.58
N ILE A 57 13.63 17.09 6.63
CA ILE A 57 14.30 17.78 7.74
C ILE A 57 14.88 19.07 7.21
N THR A 58 14.59 20.18 7.88
CA THR A 58 15.26 21.47 7.70
C THR A 58 16.04 21.79 8.97
N LEU A 59 17.36 21.78 8.90
CA LEU A 59 18.24 22.12 10.02
C LEU A 59 18.85 23.51 9.78
N ARG A 60 18.85 24.33 10.81
CA ARG A 60 19.50 25.63 10.86
C ARG A 60 20.39 25.71 12.10
N ASP A 61 21.66 25.96 11.86
CA ASP A 61 22.65 26.25 12.90
C ASP A 61 22.42 27.65 13.53
N LYS A 62 22.75 27.80 14.81
CA LYS A 62 22.68 29.07 15.55
C LYS A 62 24.07 29.51 16.01
N PRO A 63 24.29 30.83 16.22
CA PRO A 63 25.56 31.31 16.76
C PRO A 63 25.85 30.68 18.13
N GLY A 64 27.04 30.09 18.29
CA GLY A 64 27.47 29.45 19.53
C GLY A 64 27.50 27.92 19.52
N SER A 65 27.20 27.26 18.38
CA SER A 65 27.53 25.84 18.21
C SER A 65 29.06 25.68 18.12
N PHE A 66 29.60 24.72 18.87
CA PHE A 66 31.03 24.38 18.85
C PHE A 66 31.32 23.20 17.91
N GLY A 67 30.28 22.48 17.48
CA GLY A 67 30.33 21.35 16.57
C GLY A 67 29.43 21.50 15.35
N CYS A 68 29.32 20.44 14.55
CA CYS A 68 28.33 20.35 13.48
C CYS A 68 27.04 19.73 14.02
N PRO A 69 26.01 20.52 14.37
CA PRO A 69 24.78 19.95 14.88
C PRO A 69 24.13 19.04 13.84
N TYR A 70 23.52 17.93 14.28
CA TYR A 70 22.88 16.95 13.40
C TYR A 70 21.45 16.65 13.82
N ALA A 71 20.59 16.30 12.85
CA ALA A 71 19.17 15.98 13.09
C ALA A 71 18.81 14.58 12.59
N ARG A 72 18.24 13.75 13.46
CA ARG A 72 17.87 12.36 13.21
C ARG A 72 16.38 12.15 13.40
N ALA A 73 15.74 11.42 12.47
CA ALA A 73 14.40 10.88 12.64
C ALA A 73 14.46 9.35 12.69
N THR A 74 13.72 8.74 13.60
CA THR A 74 13.66 7.29 13.81
C THR A 74 12.21 6.89 13.94
N LEU A 75 11.79 5.86 13.22
CA LEU A 75 10.44 5.36 13.31
C LEU A 75 10.25 4.67 14.67
N ASN A 76 9.28 5.09 15.48
CA ASN A 76 8.98 4.38 16.72
C ASN A 76 8.06 3.20 16.39
N VAL A 77 8.68 2.04 16.23
CA VAL A 77 7.98 0.79 15.92
C VAL A 77 7.44 0.19 17.21
N THR A 78 6.12 -0.02 17.27
CA THR A 78 5.43 -0.58 18.45
C THR A 78 5.26 -2.10 18.40
N ALA A 79 5.58 -2.74 17.27
CA ALA A 79 5.62 -4.20 17.06
C ALA A 79 6.31 -4.51 15.72
N GLY A 80 6.94 -5.67 15.52
CA GLY A 80 7.41 -6.21 14.22
C GLY A 80 8.90 -6.60 14.14
N LEU A 81 9.34 -7.18 13.02
CA LEU A 81 10.54 -8.04 12.95
C LEU A 81 11.88 -7.35 12.63
N ASP A 82 11.90 -6.14 12.07
CA ASP A 82 13.17 -5.46 11.68
C ASP A 82 13.01 -3.93 11.50
N PRO A 83 13.25 -3.10 12.52
CA PRO A 83 13.14 -1.66 12.39
C PRO A 83 14.38 -1.09 11.68
N SER A 84 14.28 -0.83 10.37
CA SER A 84 15.33 -0.07 9.68
C SER A 84 15.44 1.36 10.25
N THR A 85 16.59 1.67 10.87
CA THR A 85 16.96 3.05 11.24
C THR A 85 17.65 3.73 10.07
N SER A 86 16.96 4.62 9.35
CA SER A 86 17.65 5.56 8.47
C SER A 86 18.21 6.70 9.33
N LYS A 87 19.53 6.79 9.41
CA LYS A 87 20.23 7.93 10.03
C LYS A 87 20.52 8.94 8.94
N PHE A 88 20.20 10.19 9.18
CA PHE A 88 20.65 11.27 8.32
C PHE A 88 21.27 12.37 9.19
N GLU A 89 22.30 13.00 8.65
CA GLU A 89 23.14 13.98 9.34
C GLU A 89 23.27 15.17 8.39
N VAL A 90 22.92 16.35 8.88
CA VAL A 90 23.03 17.62 8.14
C VAL A 90 24.06 18.43 8.89
N CYS A 91 25.23 18.62 8.31
CA CYS A 91 26.29 19.45 8.88
C CYS A 91 26.56 20.61 7.90
N ASP A 92 26.32 21.86 8.33
CA ASP A 92 26.79 23.09 7.67
C ASP A 92 26.45 24.33 8.51
N ASN A 93 27.24 25.40 8.38
CA ASN A 93 27.04 26.71 9.02
C ASN A 93 25.86 27.50 8.39
N LYS A 94 24.92 26.81 7.71
CA LYS A 94 23.79 27.37 6.95
C LYS A 94 22.55 26.46 7.02
N THR A 95 21.37 27.05 6.79
CA THR A 95 20.11 26.31 6.69
C THR A 95 20.14 25.29 5.55
N LYS A 96 19.93 24.01 5.84
CA LYS A 96 19.84 22.92 4.85
C LYS A 96 18.54 22.14 5.00
N THR A 97 18.01 21.70 3.86
CA THR A 97 16.80 20.85 3.79
C THR A 97 17.11 19.55 3.05
N LYS A 98 16.66 18.41 3.59
CA LYS A 98 16.78 17.10 2.93
C LYS A 98 15.53 16.27 3.16
N SER A 99 15.17 15.47 2.16
CA SER A 99 14.08 14.50 2.23
C SER A 99 14.60 13.07 2.10
N PHE A 100 14.00 12.14 2.84
CA PHE A 100 14.25 10.70 2.74
C PHE A 100 12.98 9.92 3.04
N THR A 101 12.99 8.62 2.74
CA THR A 101 11.85 7.74 2.95
C THR A 101 12.20 6.69 3.99
N LEU A 102 11.48 6.68 5.10
CA LEU A 102 11.56 5.62 6.12
C LEU A 102 10.65 4.46 5.73
N ARG A 103 11.20 3.24 5.78
CA ARG A 103 10.47 2.00 5.54
C ARG A 103 10.31 1.25 6.87
N PRO A 104 9.08 1.16 7.42
CA PRO A 104 8.83 0.33 8.60
C PRO A 104 9.13 -1.13 8.27
N GLY A 105 9.72 -1.87 9.22
CA GLY A 105 9.89 -3.31 9.11
C GLY A 105 8.59 -4.08 8.89
N LEU A 106 8.70 -5.37 8.56
CA LEU A 106 7.55 -6.23 8.27
C LEU A 106 6.55 -6.27 9.44
N GLY A 107 5.26 -6.10 9.14
CA GLY A 107 4.18 -6.16 10.12
C GLY A 107 4.21 -5.06 11.18
N THR A 108 5.02 -4.00 10.96
CA THR A 108 5.28 -3.03 12.03
C THR A 108 4.19 -1.99 12.19
N LYS A 109 3.57 -1.92 13.38
CA LYS A 109 2.69 -0.80 13.73
C LYS A 109 3.56 0.37 14.18
N PHE A 110 3.38 1.53 13.57
CA PHE A 110 3.99 2.78 14.02
C PHE A 110 2.95 3.89 13.97
N SER A 111 2.98 4.75 14.97
CA SER A 111 2.10 5.91 15.10
C SER A 111 2.87 7.22 15.16
N GLU A 112 4.18 7.16 15.34
CA GLU A 112 5.03 8.33 15.55
C GLU A 112 6.48 8.09 15.09
N LEU A 113 7.17 9.19 14.80
CA LEU A 113 8.62 9.24 14.69
C LEU A 113 9.19 9.77 16.00
N LYS A 114 10.23 9.13 16.53
CA LYS A 114 11.17 9.76 17.46
C LYS A 114 12.09 10.67 16.64
N ILE A 115 12.13 11.93 16.99
CA ILE A 115 12.99 12.93 16.35
C ILE A 115 13.99 13.45 17.38
N ARG A 116 15.23 13.69 16.98
CA ARG A 116 16.26 14.33 17.81
C ARG A 116 17.12 15.26 16.97
N VAL A 117 17.56 16.33 17.59
CA VAL A 117 18.62 17.20 17.09
C VAL A 117 19.71 17.20 18.16
N CYS A 118 20.98 17.10 17.77
CA CYS A 118 22.11 17.08 18.70
C CYS A 118 23.27 17.97 18.26
N ASP A 119 24.02 18.52 19.22
CA ASP A 119 25.35 19.12 19.01
C ASP A 119 26.40 18.12 19.51
N PRO A 120 27.32 17.66 18.65
CA PRO A 120 28.40 16.80 19.11
C PRO A 120 29.41 17.61 19.93
N ASP A 121 29.56 17.27 21.21
CA ASP A 121 30.57 17.85 22.10
C ASP A 121 31.57 16.77 22.57
N VAL A 122 32.76 17.19 22.98
CA VAL A 122 33.88 16.32 23.41
C VAL A 122 33.52 15.40 24.59
N PHE A 123 32.48 15.76 25.36
CA PHE A 123 32.01 15.02 26.53
C PHE A 123 30.74 14.21 26.28
N GLY A 124 30.22 14.22 25.05
CA GLY A 124 28.99 13.54 24.65
C GLY A 124 28.02 14.48 23.92
N ASP A 125 27.05 13.91 23.19
CA ASP A 125 26.08 14.71 22.44
C ASP A 125 25.06 15.41 23.36
N ASP A 126 24.94 16.73 23.29
CA ASP A 126 23.77 17.45 23.84
C ASP A 126 22.61 17.33 22.86
N CYS A 127 21.47 16.81 23.30
CA CYS A 127 20.37 16.45 22.41
C CYS A 127 19.01 16.92 22.90
N LYS A 128 18.30 17.60 22.01
CA LYS A 128 16.86 17.84 22.17
C LYS A 128 16.08 16.76 21.43
N THR A 129 15.10 16.15 22.09
CA THR A 129 14.29 15.07 21.52
C THR A 129 12.81 15.43 21.46
N GLY A 130 12.06 14.71 20.64
CA GLY A 130 10.61 14.83 20.56
C GLY A 130 9.99 13.68 19.77
N THR A 131 8.66 13.72 19.64
CA THR A 131 7.88 12.80 18.83
C THR A 131 7.04 13.54 17.79
N LEU A 132 6.92 12.99 16.59
CA LEU A 132 6.09 13.54 15.52
C LEU A 132 5.07 12.48 15.11
N PRO A 133 3.75 12.72 15.29
CA PRO A 133 2.76 11.74 14.89
C PRO A 133 2.82 11.49 13.39
N VAL A 134 2.70 10.22 12.98
CA VAL A 134 2.55 9.85 11.58
C VAL A 134 1.13 9.32 11.40
N ARG A 135 0.20 10.26 11.21
CA ARG A 135 -1.21 9.91 11.09
C ARG A 135 -1.44 9.16 9.79
N GLN A 136 -2.19 8.06 9.88
CA GLN A 136 -2.75 7.42 8.70
C GLN A 136 -4.05 8.13 8.36
N ASN A 137 -4.24 8.48 7.10
CA ASN A 137 -5.58 8.80 6.63
C ASN A 137 -6.40 7.49 6.61
N ARG A 138 -7.09 7.18 7.72
CA ARG A 138 -7.84 5.93 7.88
C ARG A 138 -8.94 5.82 6.82
N ALA A 139 -9.56 6.94 6.43
CA ALA A 139 -10.57 6.99 5.38
C ALA A 139 -9.98 6.64 4.01
N GLU A 140 -8.83 7.19 3.65
CA GLU A 140 -8.14 6.89 2.39
C GLU A 140 -7.63 5.44 2.33
N ARG A 141 -7.13 4.89 3.46
CA ARG A 141 -6.77 3.46 3.54
C ARG A 141 -7.98 2.55 3.35
N ALA A 142 -9.12 2.92 3.92
CA ALA A 142 -10.37 2.18 3.74
C ALA A 142 -10.86 2.26 2.29
N ASP A 143 -10.80 3.44 1.66
CA ASP A 143 -11.12 3.64 0.24
C ASP A 143 -10.21 2.82 -0.68
N LEU A 144 -8.89 2.90 -0.49
CA LEU A 144 -7.92 2.11 -1.25
C LEU A 144 -8.18 0.61 -1.10
N SER A 145 -8.49 0.15 0.11
CA SER A 145 -8.84 -1.25 0.33
C SER A 145 -10.15 -1.63 -0.36
N ALA A 146 -11.17 -0.78 -0.34
CA ALA A 146 -12.46 -1.04 -0.99
C ALA A 146 -12.30 -1.12 -2.52
N ARG A 147 -11.61 -0.14 -3.12
CA ARG A 147 -11.34 -0.10 -4.57
C ARG A 147 -10.50 -1.28 -5.03
N MET A 148 -9.48 -1.65 -4.25
CA MET A 148 -8.66 -2.82 -4.56
C MET A 148 -9.47 -4.13 -4.43
N ASN A 149 -10.31 -4.25 -3.41
CA ASN A 149 -11.23 -5.39 -3.28
C ASN A 149 -12.16 -5.49 -4.48
N GLY A 150 -12.67 -4.36 -5.01
CA GLY A 150 -13.49 -4.32 -6.22
C GLY A 150 -12.77 -4.93 -7.43
N LEU A 151 -11.55 -4.45 -7.73
CA LEU A 151 -10.72 -4.98 -8.81
C LEU A 151 -10.38 -6.48 -8.65
N MET A 152 -10.18 -6.93 -7.41
CA MET A 152 -9.84 -8.33 -7.16
C MET A 152 -11.07 -9.25 -7.13
N THR A 153 -12.29 -8.71 -6.98
CA THR A 153 -13.53 -9.49 -6.90
C THR A 153 -14.35 -9.53 -8.19
N GLU A 154 -14.14 -8.59 -9.11
CA GLU A 154 -14.82 -8.52 -10.40
C GLU A 154 -14.50 -9.69 -11.34
N SER A 155 -15.24 -9.82 -12.45
CA SER A 155 -14.94 -10.86 -13.45
C SER A 155 -13.49 -10.75 -13.96
N LEU A 156 -12.86 -11.88 -14.30
CA LEU A 156 -11.51 -11.86 -14.86
C LEU A 156 -11.44 -11.08 -16.19
N SER A 157 -12.55 -10.95 -16.90
CA SER A 157 -12.64 -10.10 -18.10
C SER A 157 -12.59 -8.61 -17.75
N ALA A 158 -13.37 -8.18 -16.76
CA ALA A 158 -13.36 -6.79 -16.28
C ALA A 158 -11.99 -6.39 -15.74
N PHE A 159 -11.37 -7.25 -14.94
CA PHE A 159 -10.01 -7.01 -14.44
C PHE A 159 -8.99 -6.79 -15.55
N MET A 160 -9.03 -7.59 -16.62
CA MET A 160 -8.10 -7.40 -17.73
C MET A 160 -8.34 -6.08 -18.48
N LYS A 161 -9.58 -5.58 -18.52
CA LYS A 161 -9.87 -4.24 -19.06
C LYS A 161 -9.22 -3.15 -18.18
N HIS A 162 -9.37 -3.24 -16.86
CA HIS A 162 -8.71 -2.32 -15.92
C HIS A 162 -7.18 -2.40 -16.02
N LYS A 163 -6.62 -3.61 -16.10
CA LYS A 163 -5.18 -3.82 -16.30
C LYS A 163 -4.68 -3.16 -17.59
N LYS A 164 -5.43 -3.27 -18.69
CA LYS A 164 -5.10 -2.60 -19.95
C LYS A 164 -5.13 -1.07 -19.82
N ALA A 165 -6.12 -0.54 -19.11
CA ALA A 165 -6.27 0.90 -18.89
C ALA A 165 -5.23 1.49 -17.92
N LYS A 166 -4.65 0.67 -17.03
CA LYS A 166 -3.64 1.06 -16.02
C LYS A 166 -4.05 2.26 -15.14
N GLY A 167 -5.33 2.39 -14.85
CA GLY A 167 -5.85 3.52 -14.06
C GLY A 167 -5.57 3.39 -12.56
N GLY A 168 -5.62 4.52 -11.84
CA GLY A 168 -5.44 4.56 -10.39
C GLY A 168 -4.00 4.39 -9.92
N PRO A 169 -3.75 4.41 -8.60
CA PRO A 169 -2.40 4.39 -8.02
C PRO A 169 -1.76 2.99 -8.00
N TRP A 170 -2.31 2.02 -8.74
CA TRP A 170 -1.97 0.62 -8.57
C TRP A 170 -0.71 0.21 -9.31
N ASN A 171 0.04 -0.71 -8.72
CA ASN A 171 1.09 -1.42 -9.42
C ASN A 171 0.46 -2.46 -10.37
N TRP A 172 0.39 -2.12 -11.66
CA TRP A 172 -0.15 -2.96 -12.73
C TRP A 172 0.89 -3.88 -13.39
N SER A 173 2.16 -3.81 -12.99
CA SER A 173 3.19 -4.70 -13.52
C SER A 173 2.93 -6.14 -13.10
N ASP A 174 3.36 -7.07 -13.93
CA ASP A 174 3.26 -8.51 -13.69
C ASP A 174 4.44 -9.19 -14.39
N ASN A 175 4.81 -10.35 -13.89
CA ASN A 175 5.74 -11.25 -14.56
C ASN A 175 5.01 -12.49 -15.10
N GLY A 176 3.67 -12.48 -15.07
CA GLY A 176 2.85 -13.60 -15.49
C GLY A 176 3.16 -14.85 -14.67
N CYS A 177 3.03 -16.01 -15.29
CA CYS A 177 3.25 -17.28 -14.60
C CYS A 177 4.73 -17.70 -14.59
N ASN A 178 5.64 -16.86 -14.05
CA ASN A 178 7.10 -17.04 -14.14
C ASN A 178 7.70 -18.08 -13.14
N SER A 179 6.95 -18.49 -12.11
CA SER A 179 7.27 -19.70 -11.32
C SER A 179 6.88 -20.93 -12.14
N PRO A 180 7.47 -22.15 -12.00
CA PRO A 180 7.18 -23.28 -12.90
C PRO A 180 5.68 -23.61 -12.91
N ALA A 181 4.98 -22.99 -13.84
CA ALA A 181 3.55 -22.92 -13.88
C ALA A 181 3.06 -23.86 -14.98
N VAL A 182 2.32 -24.88 -14.56
CA VAL A 182 1.72 -25.82 -15.51
C VAL A 182 0.68 -25.06 -16.32
N ARG A 183 0.81 -25.06 -17.65
CA ARG A 183 -0.06 -24.32 -18.60
C ARG A 183 0.03 -22.78 -18.44
N ALA A 184 1.24 -22.26 -18.24
CA ALA A 184 1.54 -20.83 -18.07
C ALA A 184 0.83 -19.89 -19.06
N ALA A 185 0.88 -20.18 -20.37
CA ALA A 185 0.25 -19.34 -21.39
C ALA A 185 -1.28 -19.24 -21.22
N GLU A 186 -1.92 -20.35 -20.87
CA GLU A 186 -3.37 -20.39 -20.69
C GLU A 186 -3.82 -19.71 -19.39
N PHE A 187 -3.02 -19.81 -18.33
CA PHE A 187 -3.31 -19.19 -17.04
C PHE A 187 -2.77 -17.77 -16.88
N TYR A 188 -2.13 -17.20 -17.91
CA TYR A 188 -1.54 -15.85 -17.86
C TYR A 188 -2.46 -14.80 -17.24
N ARG A 189 -3.74 -14.78 -17.63
CA ARG A 189 -4.72 -13.81 -17.09
C ARG A 189 -4.94 -13.97 -15.59
N ALA A 190 -4.98 -15.22 -15.10
CA ALA A 190 -5.10 -15.51 -13.68
C ALA A 190 -3.82 -15.10 -12.92
N CYS A 191 -2.64 -15.39 -13.49
CA CYS A 191 -1.35 -14.98 -12.92
C CYS A 191 -1.22 -13.46 -12.85
N ALA A 192 -1.61 -12.74 -13.91
CA ALA A 192 -1.58 -11.27 -13.92
C ALA A 192 -2.45 -10.64 -12.81
N ARG A 193 -3.58 -11.27 -12.44
CA ARG A 193 -4.39 -10.82 -11.29
C ARG A 193 -3.79 -11.23 -9.95
N HIS A 194 -3.20 -12.41 -9.86
CA HIS A 194 -2.48 -12.87 -8.68
C HIS A 194 -1.32 -11.92 -8.35
N ASP A 195 -0.49 -11.60 -9.34
CA ASP A 195 0.60 -10.63 -9.25
C ASP A 195 0.11 -9.25 -8.79
N PHE A 196 -0.99 -8.76 -9.37
CA PHE A 196 -1.59 -7.50 -8.93
C PHE A 196 -1.98 -7.55 -7.44
N GLY A 197 -2.60 -8.65 -7.00
CA GLY A 197 -2.93 -8.86 -5.59
C GLY A 197 -1.70 -8.84 -4.69
N TYR A 198 -0.64 -9.55 -5.06
CA TYR A 198 0.62 -9.62 -4.31
C TYR A 198 1.31 -8.25 -4.22
N ARG A 199 1.43 -7.56 -5.37
CA ARG A 199 2.12 -6.28 -5.47
C ARG A 199 1.39 -5.16 -4.72
N ASN A 200 0.08 -5.22 -4.59
CA ASN A 200 -0.68 -4.12 -4.00
C ASN A 200 -1.19 -4.40 -2.57
N TYR A 201 -1.57 -5.64 -2.22
CA TYR A 201 -1.91 -5.99 -0.83
C TYR A 201 -0.66 -6.23 0.01
N GLY A 202 0.35 -6.86 -0.58
CA GLY A 202 1.53 -7.39 0.11
C GLY A 202 2.64 -6.36 0.29
N TRP A 203 3.42 -6.08 -0.75
CA TRP A 203 4.70 -5.36 -0.61
C TRP A 203 4.78 -3.96 -1.27
N GLY A 204 3.93 -3.64 -2.25
CA GLY A 204 3.92 -2.32 -2.89
C GLY A 204 3.10 -1.30 -2.10
N LEU A 205 1.81 -1.18 -2.41
CA LEU A 205 0.91 -0.29 -1.65
C LEU A 205 0.57 -0.81 -0.24
N THR A 206 0.87 -2.08 0.05
CA THR A 206 0.67 -2.72 1.37
C THR A 206 -0.75 -2.52 1.93
N VAL A 207 -1.76 -2.58 1.05
CA VAL A 207 -3.14 -2.25 1.42
C VAL A 207 -3.63 -3.14 2.57
N ASN A 208 -3.22 -4.42 2.58
CA ASN A 208 -3.55 -5.38 3.64
C ASN A 208 -2.54 -6.55 3.65
N PRO A 209 -1.34 -6.38 4.23
CA PRO A 209 -0.24 -7.34 4.16
C PRO A 209 -0.40 -8.39 5.27
N THR A 210 -1.46 -9.19 5.20
CA THR A 210 -1.76 -10.25 6.16
C THR A 210 -1.77 -11.60 5.48
N ASP A 211 -1.44 -12.66 6.23
CA ASP A 211 -1.43 -14.02 5.66
C ASP A 211 -2.84 -14.49 5.27
N SER A 212 -3.87 -14.01 5.98
CA SER A 212 -5.27 -14.22 5.59
C SER A 212 -5.60 -13.55 4.26
N ARG A 213 -5.07 -12.35 3.99
CA ARG A 213 -5.21 -11.70 2.69
C ARG A 213 -4.42 -12.44 1.60
N ARG A 214 -3.21 -12.91 1.89
CA ARG A 214 -2.44 -13.74 0.95
C ARG A 214 -3.22 -14.99 0.55
N LEU A 215 -3.76 -15.72 1.53
CA LEU A 215 -4.60 -16.89 1.30
C LEU A 215 -5.82 -16.54 0.42
N TRP A 216 -6.46 -15.40 0.67
CA TRP A 216 -7.57 -14.95 -0.16
C TRP A 216 -7.17 -14.69 -1.61
N VAL A 217 -6.00 -14.07 -1.85
CA VAL A 217 -5.46 -13.85 -3.20
C VAL A 217 -5.14 -15.18 -3.90
N ASP A 218 -4.57 -16.14 -3.17
CA ASP A 218 -4.27 -17.48 -3.71
C ASP A 218 -5.54 -18.27 -4.06
N GLU A 219 -6.59 -18.20 -3.23
CA GLU A 219 -7.87 -18.85 -3.56
C GLU A 219 -8.56 -18.16 -4.75
N ARG A 220 -8.38 -16.84 -4.88
CA ARG A 220 -8.87 -16.11 -6.05
C ARG A 220 -8.16 -16.56 -7.33
N PHE A 221 -6.84 -16.75 -7.27
CA PHE A 221 -6.06 -17.31 -8.37
C PHE A 221 -6.55 -18.71 -8.77
N ARG A 222 -6.82 -19.59 -7.79
CA ARG A 222 -7.40 -20.92 -8.04
C ARG A 222 -8.76 -20.82 -8.72
N THR A 223 -9.61 -19.91 -8.26
CA THR A 223 -10.94 -19.66 -8.82
C THR A 223 -10.85 -19.25 -10.30
N ASP A 224 -9.90 -18.39 -10.64
CA ASP A 224 -9.68 -17.88 -11.99
C ASP A 224 -9.20 -18.95 -12.96
N MET A 225 -8.20 -19.74 -12.56
CA MET A 225 -7.73 -20.87 -13.36
C MET A 225 -8.87 -21.87 -13.59
N ARG A 226 -9.68 -22.18 -12.57
CA ARG A 226 -10.85 -23.06 -12.74
C ARG A 226 -11.90 -22.48 -13.68
N ALA A 227 -12.10 -21.16 -13.69
CA ALA A 227 -13.01 -20.51 -14.63
C ALA A 227 -12.51 -20.62 -16.08
N ILE A 228 -11.21 -20.43 -16.31
CA ILE A 228 -10.55 -20.65 -17.60
C ILE A 228 -10.76 -22.10 -18.07
N CYS A 229 -10.51 -23.07 -17.18
CA CYS A 229 -10.73 -24.48 -17.48
C CYS A 229 -12.18 -24.82 -17.84
N ARG A 230 -13.18 -24.19 -17.20
CA ARG A 230 -14.60 -24.38 -17.54
C ARG A 230 -14.96 -23.83 -18.91
N ALA A 231 -14.40 -22.68 -19.26
CA ALA A 231 -14.73 -21.98 -20.49
C ALA A 231 -14.09 -22.64 -21.73
N ASN A 232 -12.88 -23.17 -21.60
CA ASN A 232 -12.08 -23.57 -22.75
C ASN A 232 -12.02 -25.08 -22.97
N HIS A 233 -12.42 -25.90 -21.99
CA HIS A 233 -12.25 -27.35 -22.07
C HIS A 233 -13.50 -28.11 -21.63
N SER A 234 -13.62 -29.32 -22.16
CA SER A 234 -14.63 -30.31 -21.75
C SER A 234 -13.96 -31.67 -21.47
N GLY A 235 -14.74 -32.63 -20.95
CA GLY A 235 -14.29 -34.01 -20.71
C GLY A 235 -12.94 -34.14 -19.97
N LYS A 236 -12.05 -34.96 -20.54
CA LYS A 236 -10.71 -35.23 -19.99
C LYS A 236 -9.82 -33.99 -19.99
N ALA A 237 -9.85 -33.17 -21.05
CA ALA A 237 -9.03 -31.96 -21.15
C ALA A 237 -9.34 -30.96 -20.01
N ARG A 238 -10.61 -30.85 -19.62
CA ARG A 238 -11.03 -30.03 -18.47
C ARG A 238 -10.52 -30.58 -17.15
N THR A 239 -10.53 -31.91 -16.99
CA THR A 239 -9.97 -32.58 -15.80
C THR A 239 -8.47 -32.31 -15.69
N ASP A 240 -7.73 -32.43 -16.79
CA ASP A 240 -6.29 -32.15 -16.85
C ASP A 240 -6.00 -30.67 -16.57
N CYS A 241 -6.88 -29.76 -17.04
CA CYS A 241 -6.81 -28.34 -16.71
C CYS A 241 -6.98 -28.07 -15.21
N TYR A 242 -7.96 -28.70 -14.56
CA TYR A 242 -8.13 -28.55 -13.12
C TYR A 242 -6.96 -29.09 -12.31
N LYS A 243 -6.33 -30.18 -12.75
CA LYS A 243 -5.10 -30.69 -12.13
C LYS A 243 -3.98 -29.65 -12.23
N ALA A 244 -3.78 -29.06 -13.41
CA ALA A 244 -2.82 -27.97 -13.58
C ALA A 244 -3.14 -26.77 -12.66
N ALA A 245 -4.41 -26.37 -12.56
CA ALA A 245 -4.83 -25.30 -11.66
C ALA A 245 -4.53 -25.61 -10.18
N ALA A 246 -4.74 -26.86 -9.76
CA ALA A 246 -4.43 -27.30 -8.40
C ALA A 246 -2.92 -27.28 -8.10
N ILE A 247 -2.08 -27.71 -9.06
CA ILE A 247 -0.62 -27.68 -8.93
C ILE A 247 -0.13 -26.23 -8.78
N ASN A 248 -0.58 -25.33 -9.64
CA ASN A 248 -0.22 -23.90 -9.56
C ASN A 248 -0.64 -23.28 -8.22
N TYR A 249 -1.86 -23.58 -7.74
CA TYR A 249 -2.31 -23.14 -6.43
C TYR A 249 -1.43 -23.67 -5.29
N ALA A 250 -1.11 -24.97 -5.30
CA ALA A 250 -0.22 -25.55 -4.31
C ALA A 250 1.17 -24.89 -4.31
N GLY A 251 1.69 -24.56 -5.50
CA GLY A 251 2.96 -23.83 -5.67
C GLY A 251 2.95 -22.47 -4.98
N VAL A 252 1.93 -21.63 -5.21
CA VAL A 252 1.86 -20.32 -4.55
C VAL A 252 1.57 -20.44 -3.05
N ARG A 253 0.87 -21.48 -2.60
CA ARG A 253 0.68 -21.74 -1.16
C ARG A 253 1.99 -22.08 -0.46
N ALA A 254 2.84 -22.89 -1.09
CA ALA A 254 4.13 -23.31 -0.56
C ALA A 254 5.20 -22.20 -0.66
N GLY A 255 5.30 -21.52 -1.79
CA GLY A 255 6.38 -20.57 -2.09
C GLY A 255 6.00 -19.09 -2.05
N GLY A 256 4.72 -18.76 -1.87
CA GLY A 256 4.21 -17.40 -2.03
C GLY A 256 4.38 -16.48 -0.81
N GLY A 257 4.92 -16.97 0.31
CA GLY A 257 5.13 -16.15 1.51
C GLY A 257 6.09 -14.99 1.25
N ALA A 258 7.36 -15.30 0.92
CA ALA A 258 8.35 -14.27 0.66
C ALA A 258 7.93 -13.31 -0.49
N PRO A 259 7.48 -13.76 -1.67
CA PRO A 259 7.04 -12.85 -2.73
C PRO A 259 5.84 -11.95 -2.40
N PHE A 260 5.00 -12.36 -1.44
CA PHE A 260 3.87 -11.55 -0.97
C PHE A 260 4.34 -10.48 0.03
N PHE A 261 5.22 -10.84 0.96
CA PHE A 261 5.67 -9.92 2.01
C PHE A 261 6.90 -9.09 1.63
N ASN A 262 7.68 -9.53 0.64
CA ASN A 262 8.99 -8.98 0.27
C ASN A 262 9.10 -8.82 -1.26
N GLN A 263 9.27 -7.58 -1.76
CA GLN A 263 10.08 -7.26 -2.94
C GLN A 263 10.76 -5.89 -2.75
#